data_AF-A0A1M7A3N7-F1
#
_entry.id   AF-A0A1M7A3N7-F1
#
_cell.length_a   1.000
_cell.length_b   1.000
_cell.length_c   1.000
_cell.angle_alpha   90.00
_cell.angle_beta   90.00
_cell.angle_gamma   90.00
#
_symmetry.space_group_name_H-M   'P 1'
#
loop_
_entity.id
_entity.type
_entity.pdbx_description
1 polymer ?
#
loop_
_entity_poly.entity_id
_entity_poly.type
_entity_poly.pdbx_seq_one_letter_code
_entity_poly.pdbx_strand_id
1 'polypeptide(L)'
;MKSIVIFIFLLTPAVILPTQHSHAVIWVVVKAALKKVIRAMDLQVQRLQNKTIVLQNTQKMLENTLSKLKLTEISEWAEKQKSLYQGYFDELKKVKMVILYYQKVSEIIRQQKQVVGDCRSAMVNFRSAKYLTSAQLLFLEQAFSNIIKKSLDNAESLTEVLTSFTVEMTDAQRLAIIDKSAERVDSLVQSTHSLNSQIIFMLNRINAEYRDLNQTKSLYR
;
A
#
# COMPACT_ATOMS: atom_id res chain seq x y z
N MET A 1 -49.91 -134.92 13.10
CA MET A 1 -49.66 -135.54 14.42
C MET A 1 -48.31 -135.04 14.92
N LYS A 2 -48.29 -134.47 16.15
CA LYS A 2 -47.15 -134.27 17.07
C LYS A 2 -46.07 -133.25 16.61
N SER A 3 -46.07 -131.97 17.01
CA SER A 3 -45.89 -131.31 18.32
C SER A 3 -44.45 -131.28 18.89
N ILE A 4 -43.94 -130.03 19.01
CA ILE A 4 -43.13 -129.43 20.11
C ILE A 4 -41.65 -129.90 20.10
N VAL A 5 -40.60 -129.08 20.27
CA VAL A 5 -40.18 -128.22 21.40
C VAL A 5 -39.06 -127.30 20.84
N ILE A 6 -39.21 -125.97 20.76
CA ILE A 6 -38.90 -124.92 21.76
C ILE A 6 -37.42 -124.87 22.20
N PHE A 7 -36.82 -123.71 21.91
CA PHE A 7 -35.86 -122.95 22.72
C PHE A 7 -34.33 -123.17 22.62
N ILE A 8 -33.68 -122.03 22.32
CA ILE A 8 -32.47 -121.45 22.93
C ILE A 8 -31.15 -121.50 22.14
N PHE A 9 -30.68 -120.25 21.91
CA PHE A 9 -29.32 -119.73 21.76
C PHE A 9 -28.56 -119.98 20.44
N LEU A 10 -28.41 -118.98 19.56
CA LEU A 10 -27.46 -117.83 19.63
C LEU A 10 -26.04 -118.24 19.19
N LEU A 11 -25.72 -118.05 17.90
CA LEU A 11 -24.44 -117.51 17.39
C LEU A 11 -24.47 -117.37 15.85
N THR A 12 -24.21 -116.14 15.38
CA THR A 12 -24.01 -115.63 13.99
C THR A 12 -22.68 -116.13 13.34
N PRO A 13 -22.23 -115.81 12.08
CA PRO A 13 -22.59 -114.68 11.15
C PRO A 13 -22.44 -114.90 9.59
N ALA A 14 -22.56 -113.79 8.82
CA ALA A 14 -22.09 -113.48 7.43
C ALA A 14 -23.03 -113.81 6.24
N VAL A 15 -23.26 -113.01 5.15
CA VAL A 15 -22.71 -111.75 4.59
C VAL A 15 -23.59 -111.28 3.38
N ILE A 16 -23.87 -109.96 3.27
CA ILE A 16 -24.06 -109.04 2.09
C ILE A 16 -25.21 -109.29 1.06
N LEU A 17 -26.15 -108.36 0.79
CA LEU A 17 -26.03 -107.10 0.00
C LEU A 17 -27.06 -106.00 0.39
N PRO A 18 -26.73 -104.69 0.21
CA PRO A 18 -27.61 -103.56 0.50
C PRO A 18 -28.37 -103.03 -0.74
N THR A 19 -29.58 -102.50 -0.54
CA THR A 19 -30.27 -101.62 -1.50
C THR A 19 -30.13 -100.16 -1.06
N GLN A 20 -29.57 -99.31 -1.94
CA GLN A 20 -29.50 -97.86 -1.75
C GLN A 20 -30.79 -97.20 -2.27
N HIS A 21 -31.55 -96.55 -1.38
CA HIS A 21 -32.46 -95.47 -1.75
C HIS A 21 -32.27 -94.23 -0.86
N SER A 22 -31.78 -93.16 -1.50
CA SER A 22 -32.45 -91.84 -1.50
C SER A 22 -32.36 -90.87 -0.30
N HIS A 23 -31.24 -90.76 0.44
CA HIS A 23 -31.10 -89.69 1.47
C HIS A 23 -29.79 -88.88 1.43
N ALA A 24 -28.77 -89.28 0.65
CA ALA A 24 -27.48 -88.57 0.60
C ALA A 24 -27.37 -87.50 -0.53
N VAL A 25 -28.17 -87.62 -1.59
CA VAL A 25 -28.10 -86.71 -2.75
C VAL A 25 -28.80 -85.37 -2.47
N ILE A 26 -29.91 -85.40 -1.73
CA ILE A 26 -30.71 -84.20 -1.45
C ILE A 26 -29.93 -83.19 -0.61
N TRP A 27 -29.19 -83.63 0.41
CA TRP A 27 -28.45 -82.74 1.30
C TRP A 27 -27.27 -82.04 0.59
N VAL A 28 -26.55 -82.76 -0.27
CA VAL A 28 -25.42 -82.21 -1.05
C VAL A 28 -25.90 -81.18 -2.07
N VAL A 29 -27.03 -81.46 -2.74
CA VAL A 29 -27.65 -80.54 -3.71
C VAL A 29 -28.20 -79.29 -3.02
N VAL A 30 -28.87 -79.43 -1.87
CA VAL A 30 -29.38 -78.30 -1.08
C VAL A 30 -28.23 -77.41 -0.59
N LYS A 31 -27.14 -78.01 -0.07
CA LYS A 31 -25.94 -77.27 0.39
C LYS A 31 -25.24 -76.53 -0.77
N ALA A 32 -25.14 -77.17 -1.93
CA ALA A 32 -24.55 -76.55 -3.13
C ALA A 32 -25.40 -75.40 -3.68
N ALA A 33 -26.73 -75.56 -3.69
CA ALA A 33 -27.68 -74.52 -4.09
C ALA A 33 -27.61 -73.31 -3.14
N LEU A 34 -27.66 -73.52 -1.82
CA LEU A 34 -27.49 -72.47 -0.80
C LEU A 34 -26.16 -71.73 -0.96
N LYS A 35 -25.05 -72.45 -1.17
CA LYS A 35 -23.73 -71.84 -1.37
C LYS A 35 -23.68 -70.96 -2.62
N LYS A 36 -24.35 -71.36 -3.70
CA LYS A 36 -24.42 -70.59 -4.96
C LYS A 36 -25.28 -69.33 -4.79
N VAL A 37 -26.39 -69.42 -4.06
CA VAL A 37 -27.27 -68.27 -3.73
C VAL A 37 -26.54 -67.25 -2.85
N ILE A 38 -25.88 -67.70 -1.78
CA ILE A 38 -25.11 -66.82 -0.88
C ILE A 38 -24.00 -66.09 -1.66
N ARG A 39 -23.27 -66.78 -2.52
CA ARG A 39 -22.25 -66.15 -3.39
C ARG A 39 -22.84 -65.15 -4.39
N ALA A 40 -23.99 -65.46 -4.99
CA ALA A 40 -24.64 -64.54 -5.93
C ALA A 40 -25.18 -63.28 -5.24
N MET A 41 -25.68 -63.42 -4.00
CA MET A 41 -26.08 -62.29 -3.16
C MET A 41 -24.87 -61.45 -2.75
N ASP A 42 -23.80 -62.08 -2.25
CA ASP A 42 -22.54 -61.40 -1.89
C ASP A 42 -21.98 -60.62 -3.09
N LEU A 43 -21.97 -61.22 -4.29
CA LEU A 43 -21.48 -60.57 -5.51
C LEU A 43 -22.38 -59.40 -5.96
N GLN A 44 -23.70 -59.48 -5.75
CA GLN A 44 -24.61 -58.35 -5.97
C GLN A 44 -24.41 -57.24 -4.94
N VAL A 45 -24.22 -57.58 -3.66
CA VAL A 45 -23.90 -56.63 -2.60
C VAL A 45 -22.59 -55.91 -2.88
N GLN A 46 -21.55 -56.64 -3.33
CA GLN A 46 -20.28 -56.04 -3.74
C GLN A 46 -20.44 -55.11 -4.94
N ARG A 47 -21.25 -55.46 -5.95
CA ARG A 47 -21.54 -54.56 -7.08
C ARG A 47 -22.26 -53.30 -6.64
N LEU A 48 -23.22 -53.41 -5.72
CA LEU A 48 -23.93 -52.28 -5.15
C LEU A 48 -22.99 -51.39 -4.33
N GLN A 49 -22.18 -51.99 -3.45
CA GLN A 49 -21.16 -51.26 -2.68
C GLN A 49 -20.16 -50.57 -3.59
N ASN A 50 -19.66 -51.24 -4.64
CA ASN A 50 -18.72 -50.63 -5.58
C ASN A 50 -19.36 -49.43 -6.30
N LYS A 51 -20.61 -49.54 -6.74
CA LYS A 51 -21.35 -48.39 -7.29
C LYS A 51 -21.49 -47.26 -6.27
N THR A 52 -21.79 -47.56 -5.01
CA THR A 52 -21.89 -46.57 -3.94
C THR A 52 -20.53 -45.91 -3.64
N ILE A 53 -19.44 -46.67 -3.60
CA ILE A 53 -18.07 -46.17 -3.40
C ILE A 53 -17.70 -45.23 -4.56
N VAL A 54 -17.98 -45.62 -5.81
CA VAL A 54 -17.75 -44.77 -6.98
C VAL A 54 -18.55 -43.47 -6.86
N LEU A 55 -19.83 -43.55 -6.52
CA LEU A 55 -20.67 -42.36 -6.34
C LEU A 55 -20.14 -41.43 -5.23
N GLN A 56 -19.77 -41.98 -4.08
CA GLN A 56 -19.18 -41.22 -2.98
C GLN A 56 -17.84 -40.57 -3.36
N ASN A 57 -16.99 -41.29 -4.09
CA ASN A 57 -15.71 -40.76 -4.57
C ASN A 57 -15.92 -39.67 -5.63
N THR A 58 -16.89 -39.81 -6.54
CA THR A 58 -17.25 -38.75 -7.49
C THR A 58 -17.82 -37.53 -6.80
N GLN A 59 -18.63 -37.71 -5.75
CA GLN A 59 -19.14 -36.61 -4.93
C GLN A 59 -18.00 -35.88 -4.21
N LYS A 60 -17.08 -36.61 -3.56
CA LYS A 60 -15.90 -36.02 -2.93
C LYS A 60 -15.01 -35.28 -3.92
N MET A 61 -14.82 -35.82 -5.12
CA MET A 61 -14.05 -35.15 -6.18
C MET A 61 -14.74 -33.86 -6.65
N LEU A 62 -16.06 -33.90 -6.83
CA LEU A 62 -16.86 -32.74 -7.22
C LEU A 62 -16.81 -31.67 -6.13
N GLU A 63 -16.98 -32.05 -4.86
CA GLU A 63 -16.89 -31.16 -3.71
C GLU A 63 -15.50 -30.52 -3.59
N ASN A 64 -14.44 -31.31 -3.77
CA ASN A 64 -13.07 -30.79 -3.79
C ASN A 64 -12.83 -29.82 -4.96
N THR A 65 -13.37 -30.13 -6.14
CA THR A 65 -13.24 -29.28 -7.33
C THR A 65 -14.01 -27.98 -7.16
N LEU A 66 -15.26 -28.04 -6.69
CA LEU A 66 -16.07 -26.86 -6.36
C LEU A 66 -15.44 -26.02 -5.26
N SER A 67 -14.87 -26.66 -4.23
CA SER A 67 -14.17 -25.94 -3.15
C SER A 67 -12.93 -25.23 -3.67
N LYS A 68 -12.13 -25.88 -4.53
CA LYS A 68 -10.98 -25.24 -5.19
C LYS A 68 -11.40 -24.08 -6.11
N LEU A 69 -12.44 -24.25 -6.90
CA LEU A 69 -12.98 -23.19 -7.77
C LEU A 69 -13.45 -21.99 -6.92
N LYS A 70 -14.25 -22.22 -5.89
CA LYS A 70 -14.69 -21.18 -4.95
C LYS A 70 -13.51 -20.46 -4.28
N LEU A 71 -12.50 -21.21 -3.81
CA LEU A 71 -11.30 -20.61 -3.22
C LEU A 71 -10.53 -19.76 -4.23
N THR A 72 -10.45 -20.20 -5.48
CA THR A 72 -9.79 -19.45 -6.57
C THR A 72 -10.56 -18.16 -6.85
N GLU A 73 -11.89 -18.22 -6.98
CA GLU A 73 -12.74 -17.05 -7.17
C GLU A 73 -12.64 -16.06 -6.01
N ILE A 74 -12.64 -16.54 -4.76
CA ILE A 74 -12.46 -15.69 -3.56
C ILE A 74 -11.07 -15.03 -3.59
N SER A 75 -10.03 -15.77 -3.95
CA SER A 75 -8.66 -15.25 -4.05
C SER A 75 -8.54 -14.19 -5.14
N GLU A 76 -9.10 -14.43 -6.33
CA GLU A 76 -9.13 -13.47 -7.44
C GLU A 76 -9.91 -12.21 -7.07
N TRP A 77 -11.05 -12.37 -6.41
CA TRP A 77 -11.85 -11.25 -5.92
C TRP A 77 -11.11 -10.44 -4.86
N ALA A 78 -10.45 -11.10 -3.90
CA ALA A 78 -9.65 -10.45 -2.87
C ALA A 78 -8.47 -9.67 -3.47
N GLU A 79 -7.78 -10.24 -4.46
CA GLU A 79 -6.67 -9.57 -5.16
C GLU A 79 -7.17 -8.37 -5.97
N LYS A 80 -8.30 -8.51 -6.67
CA LYS A 80 -8.95 -7.40 -7.39
C LYS A 80 -9.34 -6.28 -6.44
N GLN A 81 -9.91 -6.63 -5.29
CA GLN A 81 -10.31 -5.66 -4.28
C GLN A 81 -9.10 -4.93 -3.68
N LYS A 82 -8.02 -5.67 -3.36
CA LYS A 82 -6.74 -5.10 -2.92
C LYS A 82 -6.17 -4.14 -3.96
N SER A 83 -6.14 -4.52 -5.24
CA SER A 83 -5.66 -3.69 -6.34
C SER A 83 -6.48 -2.40 -6.50
N LEU A 84 -7.82 -2.50 -6.43
CA LEU A 84 -8.70 -1.33 -6.50
C LEU A 84 -8.48 -0.36 -5.32
N TYR A 85 -8.38 -0.88 -4.10
CA TYR A 85 -8.09 -0.05 -2.94
C TYR A 85 -6.70 0.58 -3.02
N GLN A 86 -5.70 -0.17 -3.48
CA GLN A 86 -4.35 0.34 -3.67
C GLN A 86 -4.34 1.50 -4.67
N GLY A 87 -4.99 1.35 -5.82
CA GLY A 87 -5.13 2.44 -6.80
C GLY A 87 -5.82 3.67 -6.22
N TYR A 88 -6.91 3.47 -5.46
CA TYR A 88 -7.59 4.58 -4.78
C TYR A 88 -6.67 5.32 -3.78
N PHE A 89 -5.94 4.57 -2.95
CA PHE A 89 -5.01 5.18 -1.98
C PHE A 89 -3.83 5.87 -2.65
N ASP A 90 -3.33 5.32 -3.76
CA ASP A 90 -2.24 5.92 -4.53
C ASP A 90 -2.68 7.25 -5.16
N GLU A 91 -3.89 7.33 -5.74
CA GLU A 91 -4.44 8.58 -6.26
C GLU A 91 -4.71 9.60 -5.15
N LEU A 92 -5.26 9.17 -4.02
CA LEU A 92 -5.46 10.05 -2.85
C LEU A 92 -4.13 10.60 -2.33
N LYS A 93 -3.09 9.77 -2.29
CA LYS A 93 -1.74 10.18 -1.90
C LYS A 93 -1.20 11.24 -2.88
N LYS A 94 -1.34 11.04 -4.19
CA LYS A 94 -0.92 12.02 -5.20
C LYS A 94 -1.61 13.37 -5.00
N VAL A 95 -2.94 13.38 -4.86
CA VAL A 95 -3.71 14.62 -4.63
C VAL A 95 -3.26 15.31 -3.35
N LYS A 96 -3.08 14.55 -2.26
CA LYS A 96 -2.58 15.08 -0.99
C LYS A 96 -1.21 15.74 -1.15
N MET A 97 -0.28 15.11 -1.87
CA MET A 97 1.06 15.66 -2.11
C MET A 97 0.98 16.96 -2.92
N VAL A 98 0.15 17.02 -3.96
CA VAL A 98 -0.07 18.24 -4.74
C VAL A 98 -0.58 19.39 -3.86
N ILE A 99 -1.58 19.14 -3.02
CA ILE A 99 -2.10 20.15 -2.07
C ILE A 99 -0.99 20.64 -1.13
N LEU A 100 -0.19 19.73 -0.58
CA LEU A 100 0.93 20.08 0.30
C LEU A 100 1.98 20.94 -0.42
N TYR A 101 2.28 20.65 -1.69
CA TYR A 101 3.18 21.48 -2.50
C TYR A 101 2.63 22.88 -2.69
N TYR A 102 1.35 23.02 -3.09
CA TYR A 102 0.73 24.33 -3.23
C TYR A 102 0.75 25.13 -1.92
N GLN A 103 0.47 24.49 -0.78
CA GLN A 103 0.51 25.15 0.53
C GLN A 103 1.92 25.67 0.86
N LYS A 104 2.95 24.82 0.72
CA LYS A 104 4.35 25.22 0.95
C LYS A 104 4.78 26.35 0.02
N VAL A 105 4.50 26.22 -1.28
CA VAL A 105 4.86 27.25 -2.26
C VAL A 105 4.15 28.57 -1.97
N SER A 106 2.85 28.53 -1.65
CA SER A 106 2.08 29.72 -1.28
C SER A 106 2.70 30.48 -0.09
N GLU A 107 3.15 29.73 0.92
CA GLU A 107 3.83 30.30 2.08
C GLU A 107 5.17 30.97 1.71
N ILE A 108 5.97 30.33 0.86
CA ILE A 108 7.22 30.91 0.36
C ILE A 108 6.93 32.19 -0.45
N ILE A 109 5.92 32.17 -1.34
CA ILE A 109 5.52 33.36 -2.11
C ILE A 109 5.05 34.49 -1.18
N ARG A 110 4.35 34.17 -0.09
CA ARG A 110 3.94 35.15 0.93
C ARG A 110 5.16 35.82 1.56
N GLN A 111 6.17 35.05 1.96
CA GLN A 111 7.42 35.58 2.50
C GLN A 111 8.18 36.44 1.47
N GLN A 112 8.23 36.03 0.20
CA GLN A 112 8.85 36.83 -0.87
C GLN A 112 8.17 38.19 -1.06
N LYS A 113 6.82 38.22 -1.02
CA LYS A 113 6.07 39.49 -1.07
C LYS A 113 6.45 40.41 0.10
N GLN A 114 6.64 39.85 1.29
CA GLN A 114 7.11 40.60 2.44
C GLN A 114 8.51 41.17 2.20
N VAL A 115 9.48 40.37 1.73
CA VAL A 115 10.83 40.83 1.39
C VAL A 115 10.80 42.01 0.41
N VAL A 116 10.01 41.91 -0.66
CA VAL A 116 9.87 42.98 -1.65
C VAL A 116 9.25 44.24 -1.03
N GLY A 117 8.23 44.07 -0.17
CA GLY A 117 7.61 45.16 0.59
C GLY A 117 8.59 45.87 1.52
N ASP A 118 9.42 45.10 2.23
CA ASP A 118 10.45 45.61 3.14
C ASP A 118 11.54 46.38 2.37
N CYS A 119 11.99 45.84 1.24
CA CYS A 119 12.94 46.52 0.35
C CYS A 119 12.37 47.85 -0.16
N ARG A 120 11.12 47.85 -0.63
CA ARG A 120 10.45 49.07 -1.13
C ARG A 120 10.32 50.13 -0.03
N SER A 121 9.90 49.71 1.16
CA SER A 121 9.74 50.61 2.30
C SER A 121 11.07 51.21 2.74
N ALA A 122 12.11 50.39 2.77
CA ALA A 122 13.48 50.82 3.07
C ALA A 122 13.98 51.86 2.05
N MET A 123 13.82 51.59 0.74
CA MET A 123 14.21 52.54 -0.31
C MET A 123 13.49 53.89 -0.20
N VAL A 124 12.20 53.91 0.16
CA VAL A 124 11.45 55.17 0.40
C VAL A 124 12.05 55.95 1.57
N ASN A 125 12.36 55.27 2.69
CA ASN A 125 12.93 55.89 3.88
C ASN A 125 14.32 56.51 3.63
N PHE A 126 15.14 55.88 2.78
CA PHE A 126 16.48 56.41 2.53
C PHE A 126 16.50 57.50 1.46
N ARG A 127 15.60 57.47 0.48
CA ARG A 127 15.44 58.59 -0.48
C ARG A 127 15.07 59.91 0.20
N SER A 128 14.39 59.86 1.34
CA SER A 128 14.04 61.05 2.13
C SER A 128 15.14 61.48 3.12
N ALA A 129 16.26 60.75 3.22
CA ALA A 129 17.34 61.10 4.13
C ALA A 129 18.15 62.31 3.61
N LYS A 130 18.28 63.33 4.46
CA LYS A 130 18.78 64.67 4.09
C LYS A 130 20.26 64.72 3.67
N TYR A 131 21.09 63.82 4.19
CA TYR A 131 22.56 63.94 4.11
C TYR A 131 23.23 62.81 3.30
N LEU A 132 22.45 62.04 2.53
CA LEU A 132 23.02 61.02 1.65
C LEU A 132 23.56 61.65 0.36
N THR A 133 24.74 61.19 -0.05
CA THR A 133 25.31 61.53 -1.36
C THR A 133 24.67 60.71 -2.47
N SER A 134 24.75 61.18 -3.71
CA SER A 134 24.25 60.45 -4.88
C SER A 134 24.91 59.08 -5.05
N ALA A 135 26.20 58.94 -4.72
CA ALA A 135 26.91 57.67 -4.79
C ALA A 135 26.39 56.66 -3.75
N GLN A 136 26.12 57.12 -2.53
CA GLN A 136 25.51 56.27 -1.49
C GLN A 136 24.10 55.84 -1.88
N LEU A 137 23.29 56.75 -2.41
CA LEU A 137 21.93 56.42 -2.87
C LEU A 137 21.96 55.35 -3.96
N LEU A 138 22.85 55.50 -4.96
CA LEU A 138 23.01 54.52 -6.03
C LEU A 138 23.43 53.14 -5.50
N PHE A 139 24.35 53.09 -4.54
CA PHE A 139 24.76 51.84 -3.89
C PHE A 139 23.59 51.15 -3.19
N LEU A 140 22.76 51.90 -2.45
CA LEU A 140 21.58 51.34 -1.77
C LEU A 140 20.54 50.83 -2.77
N GLU A 141 20.27 51.59 -3.83
CA GLU A 141 19.36 51.17 -4.91
C GLU A 141 19.81 49.86 -5.55
N GLN A 142 21.11 49.72 -5.86
CA GLN A 142 21.67 48.49 -6.42
C GLN A 142 21.58 47.32 -5.45
N ALA A 143 21.88 47.54 -4.16
CA ALA A 143 21.81 46.49 -3.13
C ALA A 143 20.40 45.93 -2.97
N PHE A 144 19.38 46.79 -2.84
CA PHE A 144 17.98 46.34 -2.74
C PHE A 144 17.46 45.73 -4.05
N SER A 145 17.85 46.29 -5.21
CA SER A 145 17.47 45.73 -6.51
C SER A 145 18.01 44.31 -6.69
N ASN A 146 19.22 44.03 -6.20
CA ASN A 146 19.79 42.69 -6.21
C ASN A 146 19.01 41.70 -5.32
N ILE A 147 18.51 42.14 -4.16
CA ILE A 147 17.67 41.29 -3.29
C ILE A 147 16.33 41.00 -3.97
N ILE A 148 15.68 42.03 -4.53
CA ILE A 148 14.41 41.88 -5.25
C ILE A 148 14.58 40.93 -6.44
N LYS A 149 15.65 41.07 -7.21
CA LYS A 149 15.96 40.17 -8.34
C LYS A 149 16.10 38.72 -7.89
N LYS A 150 16.88 38.45 -6.85
CA LYS A 150 17.02 37.10 -6.29
C LYS A 150 15.68 36.53 -5.80
N SER A 151 14.81 37.38 -5.24
CA SER A 151 13.47 36.96 -4.83
C SER A 151 12.58 36.61 -6.02
N LEU A 152 12.71 37.33 -7.14
CA LEU A 152 12.00 37.04 -8.39
C LEU A 152 12.49 35.73 -9.01
N ASP A 153 13.81 35.56 -9.15
CA ASP A 153 14.43 34.34 -9.71
C ASP A 153 13.98 33.08 -8.94
N ASN A 154 13.82 33.21 -7.61
CA ASN A 154 13.33 32.14 -6.76
C ASN A 154 11.82 31.87 -6.94
N ALA A 155 11.01 32.92 -7.16
CA ALA A 155 9.59 32.79 -7.50
C ALA A 155 9.36 32.08 -8.85
N GLU A 156 10.19 32.40 -9.85
CA GLU A 156 10.15 31.78 -11.17
C GLU A 156 10.49 30.29 -11.07
N SER A 157 11.56 29.95 -10.34
CA SER A 157 11.94 28.56 -10.07
C SER A 157 10.81 27.75 -9.41
N LEU A 158 10.08 28.35 -8.46
CA LEU A 158 8.95 27.70 -7.80
C LEU A 158 7.75 27.51 -8.74
N THR A 159 7.56 28.42 -9.69
CA THR A 159 6.51 28.30 -10.70
C THR A 159 6.79 27.12 -11.62
N GLU A 160 8.05 26.95 -12.06
CA GLU A 160 8.47 25.79 -12.85
C GLU A 160 8.18 24.47 -12.13
N VAL A 161 8.46 24.41 -10.82
CA VAL A 161 8.17 23.25 -9.96
C VAL A 161 6.67 22.96 -9.87
N LEU A 162 5.81 23.97 -9.90
CA LEU A 162 4.36 23.76 -9.92
C LEU A 162 3.84 23.39 -11.31
N THR A 163 4.46 23.85 -12.39
CA THR A 163 4.02 23.54 -13.77
C THR A 163 4.56 22.22 -14.30
N SER A 164 5.70 21.77 -13.78
CA SER A 164 6.34 20.49 -14.07
C SER A 164 5.59 19.34 -13.39
N PHE A 165 4.34 19.09 -13.80
CA PHE A 165 3.65 17.82 -13.50
C PHE A 165 4.06 16.71 -14.48
N THR A 166 5.01 17.00 -15.37
CA THR A 166 5.63 16.09 -16.33
C THR A 166 6.55 15.11 -15.59
N VAL A 167 5.97 14.03 -15.06
CA VAL A 167 6.43 12.63 -14.84
C VAL A 167 7.89 12.32 -14.42
N GLU A 168 8.88 13.17 -14.69
CA GLU A 168 10.32 12.91 -14.50
C GLU A 168 10.83 13.14 -13.07
N MET A 169 10.11 13.92 -12.24
CA MET A 169 10.55 14.27 -10.89
C MET A 169 9.75 13.53 -9.80
N THR A 170 10.47 12.85 -8.92
CA THR A 170 9.89 12.19 -7.74
C THR A 170 9.40 13.21 -6.71
N ASP A 171 8.43 12.81 -5.88
CA ASP A 171 7.90 13.63 -4.78
C ASP A 171 9.00 14.16 -3.84
N ALA A 172 10.05 13.36 -3.60
CA ALA A 172 11.18 13.73 -2.76
C ALA A 172 12.06 14.80 -3.40
N GLN A 173 12.36 14.68 -4.70
CA GLN A 173 13.11 15.70 -5.44
C GLN A 173 12.32 17.01 -5.49
N ARG A 174 11.00 16.94 -5.72
CA ARG A 174 10.13 18.12 -5.72
C ARG A 174 10.16 18.84 -4.38
N LEU A 175 10.01 18.09 -3.30
CA LEU A 175 10.04 18.63 -1.94
C LEU A 175 11.40 19.27 -1.64
N ALA A 176 12.51 18.64 -2.05
CA ALA A 176 13.85 19.20 -1.87
C ALA A 176 14.04 20.54 -2.59
N ILE A 177 13.47 20.72 -3.79
CA ILE A 177 13.53 22.02 -4.49
C ILE A 177 12.70 23.07 -3.75
N ILE A 178 11.50 22.71 -3.27
CA ILE A 178 10.64 23.61 -2.49
C ILE A 178 11.35 24.03 -1.20
N ASP A 179 11.92 23.09 -0.46
CA ASP A 179 12.61 23.36 0.81
C ASP A 179 13.87 24.23 0.58
N LYS A 180 14.66 23.93 -0.45
CA LYS A 180 15.80 24.79 -0.86
C LYS A 180 15.35 26.20 -1.25
N SER A 181 14.18 26.34 -1.86
CA SER A 181 13.62 27.64 -2.20
C SER A 181 13.16 28.41 -0.96
N ALA A 182 12.65 27.72 0.06
CA ALA A 182 12.32 28.32 1.36
C ALA A 182 13.59 28.84 2.06
N GLU A 183 14.66 28.04 2.11
CA GLU A 183 15.95 28.44 2.69
C GLU A 183 16.52 29.69 2.00
N ARG A 184 16.38 29.80 0.68
CA ARG A 184 16.79 31.00 -0.07
C ARG A 184 15.99 32.23 0.37
N VAL A 185 14.68 32.10 0.58
CA VAL A 185 13.86 33.23 1.03
C VAL A 185 14.22 33.63 2.45
N ASP A 186 14.46 32.68 3.35
CA ASP A 186 14.94 32.97 4.70
C ASP A 186 16.27 33.74 4.67
N SER A 187 17.20 33.36 3.78
CA SER A 187 18.44 34.09 3.56
C SER A 187 18.21 35.51 3.02
N LEU A 188 17.24 35.71 2.14
CA LEU A 188 16.88 37.03 1.62
C LEU A 188 16.25 37.92 2.70
N VAL A 189 15.41 37.36 3.58
CA VAL A 189 14.86 38.05 4.75
C VAL A 189 16.01 38.52 5.65
N GLN A 190 16.94 37.63 6.00
CA GLN A 190 18.09 37.97 6.82
C GLN A 190 18.98 39.03 6.15
N SER A 191 19.21 38.91 4.84
CA SER A 191 19.98 39.88 4.06
C SER A 191 19.32 41.26 4.08
N THR A 192 18.00 41.32 3.95
CA THR A 192 17.21 42.57 4.00
C THR A 192 17.31 43.22 5.37
N HIS A 193 17.15 42.45 6.45
CA HIS A 193 17.30 42.97 7.81
C HIS A 193 18.72 43.45 8.10
N SER A 194 19.73 42.67 7.72
CA SER A 194 21.14 43.04 7.90
C SER A 194 21.48 44.32 7.15
N LEU A 195 21.06 44.43 5.89
CA LEU A 195 21.25 45.62 5.08
C LEU A 195 20.57 46.85 5.70
N ASN A 196 19.31 46.71 6.14
CA ASN A 196 18.59 47.79 6.83
C ASN A 196 19.33 48.26 8.09
N SER A 197 19.81 47.34 8.93
CA SER A 197 20.58 47.67 10.14
C SER A 197 21.88 48.42 9.81
N GLN A 198 22.61 47.97 8.78
CA GLN A 198 23.84 48.63 8.32
C GLN A 198 23.56 50.05 7.82
N ILE A 199 22.46 50.27 7.11
CA ILE A 199 22.07 51.58 6.61
C ILE A 199 21.68 52.51 7.76
N ILE A 200 20.90 52.04 8.73
CA ILE A 200 20.53 52.84 9.91
C ILE A 200 21.80 53.29 10.66
N PHE A 201 22.77 52.40 10.85
CA PHE A 201 24.04 52.74 11.47
C PHE A 201 24.81 53.81 10.67
N MET A 202 24.89 53.65 9.35
CA MET A 202 25.52 54.61 8.45
C MET A 202 24.84 55.99 8.54
N LEU A 203 23.51 56.04 8.50
CA LEU A 203 22.75 57.28 8.60
C LEU A 203 22.94 57.99 9.93
N ASN A 204 22.97 57.24 11.04
CA ASN A 204 23.21 57.81 12.36
C ASN A 204 24.59 58.46 12.45
N ARG A 205 25.62 57.83 11.86
CA ARG A 205 26.97 58.40 11.78
C ARG A 205 27.00 59.68 10.95
N ILE A 206 26.42 59.64 9.76
CA ILE A 206 26.33 60.82 8.88
C ILE A 206 25.61 61.97 9.61
N ASN A 207 24.45 61.69 10.22
CA ASN A 207 23.70 62.70 10.97
C ASN A 207 24.50 63.31 12.13
N ALA A 208 25.30 62.51 12.84
CA ALA A 208 26.17 63.00 13.92
C ALA A 208 27.27 63.91 13.37
N GLU A 209 27.98 63.49 12.32
CA GLU A 209 29.03 64.28 11.66
C GLU A 209 28.49 65.65 11.20
N TYR A 210 27.30 65.69 10.58
CA TYR A 210 26.67 66.95 10.18
C TYR A 210 26.24 67.82 11.38
N ARG A 211 25.80 67.22 12.48
CA ARG A 211 25.46 67.96 13.70
C ARG A 211 26.70 68.61 14.31
N ASP A 212 27.79 67.86 14.41
CA ASP A 212 29.06 68.34 14.95
C ASP A 212 29.63 69.47 14.07
N LEU A 213 29.63 69.30 12.75
CA LEU A 213 30.05 70.35 11.80
C LEU A 213 29.22 71.63 11.94
N ASN A 214 27.90 71.53 12.13
CA ASN A 214 27.04 72.69 12.31
C ASN A 214 27.28 73.38 13.66
N GLN A 215 27.53 72.61 14.72
CA GLN A 215 27.88 73.15 16.04
C GLN A 215 29.22 73.89 15.96
N THR A 216 30.25 73.29 15.36
CA THR A 216 31.55 73.95 15.17
C THR A 216 31.40 75.25 14.36
N LYS A 217 30.65 75.25 13.25
CA LYS A 217 30.40 76.46 12.45
C LYS A 217 29.72 77.58 13.25
N SER A 218 28.85 77.25 14.21
CA SER A 218 28.18 78.24 15.06
C SER A 218 29.10 78.87 16.11
N LEU A 219 30.21 78.21 16.46
CA LEU A 219 31.20 78.72 17.42
C LEU A 219 32.22 79.69 16.78
N TYR A 220 32.35 79.68 15.45
CA TYR A 220 33.25 80.55 14.69
C TYR A 220 32.53 81.71 13.98
N ARG A 221 31.23 81.88 14.20
CA ARG A 221 30.44 83.04 13.76
C ARG A 221 30.09 83.90 14.95
#